data_AF-A0A4Y2G1Y3-F1
#
_entry.id   AF-A0A4Y2G1Y3-F1
#
_cell.length_a   1.000
_cell.length_b   1.000
_cell.length_c   1.000
_cell.angle_alpha   90.00
_cell.angle_beta   90.00
_cell.angle_gamma   90.00
#
_symmetry.space_group_name_H-M   'P 1'
#
loop_
_entity.id
_entity.type
_entity.pdbx_description
1 polymer ?
#
loop_
_entity_poly.entity_id
_entity_poly.type
_entity_poly.pdbx_seq_one_letter_code
_entity_poly.pdbx_strand_id
1 'polypeptide(L)'
;MLWKEKWCQEKSENLPITAIISLEKCDKTFFPNIYILLKLLAVLPVSVATVERSFSSLRRLKTYLRNTKSESRLNGLALLSIHRDIKIRDEEVCDKFASAPTNLDFIL
;
A
#
# COMPACT_ATOMS: atom_id res chain seq x y z
N MET A 1 38.90 11.86 0.34
CA MET A 1 37.63 11.93 -0.44
C MET A 1 37.02 13.27 -0.09
N LEU A 2 36.93 14.18 -1.04
CA LEU A 2 36.61 15.60 -0.82
C LEU A 2 35.31 15.84 0.00
N TRP A 3 34.32 14.95 -0.14
CA TRP A 3 33.10 14.97 0.68
C TRP A 3 33.35 14.66 2.16
N LYS A 4 34.19 13.65 2.46
CA LYS A 4 34.58 13.31 3.83
C LYS A 4 35.38 14.43 4.48
N GLU A 5 36.28 15.06 3.71
CA GLU A 5 37.05 16.22 4.16
C GLU A 5 36.16 17.43 4.48
N LYS A 6 35.14 17.70 3.65
CA LYS A 6 34.12 18.74 3.91
C LYS A 6 33.47 18.56 5.29
N TRP A 7 33.05 17.33 5.61
CA TRP A 7 32.38 17.04 6.89
C TRP A 7 33.35 16.87 8.08
N CYS A 8 34.63 16.61 7.84
CA CYS A 8 35.66 16.60 8.88
C CYS A 8 36.07 18.01 9.34
N GLN A 9 35.85 19.04 8.51
CA GLN A 9 36.14 20.44 8.87
C GLN A 9 34.95 21.16 9.52
N GLU A 10 33.75 20.61 9.37
CA GLU A 10 32.51 21.18 9.91
C GLU A 10 32.34 20.83 11.40
N LYS A 11 31.83 21.75 12.23
CA LYS A 11 31.53 21.48 13.65
C LYS A 11 30.44 20.40 13.77
N SER A 12 30.53 19.56 14.81
CA SER A 12 29.59 18.45 15.09
C SER A 12 28.10 18.88 15.08
N GLU A 13 27.80 20.12 15.48
CA GLU A 13 26.44 20.68 15.48
C GLU A 13 25.82 20.85 14.08
N ASN A 14 26.64 20.96 13.04
CA ASN A 14 26.17 21.18 11.66
C ASN A 14 25.95 19.87 10.89
N LEU A 15 26.26 18.72 11.50
CA LEU A 15 26.13 17.43 10.84
C LEU A 15 24.64 17.09 10.64
N PRO A 16 24.24 16.79 9.39
CA PRO A 16 22.88 16.39 9.10
C PRO A 16 22.57 15.04 9.74
N ILE A 17 21.52 15.01 10.56
CA ILE A 17 21.07 13.81 11.29
C ILE A 17 20.25 12.88 10.38
N THR A 18 19.71 13.41 9.27
CA THR A 18 18.85 12.68 8.34
C THR A 18 19.37 12.79 6.91
N ALA A 19 19.22 11.70 6.14
CA ALA A 19 19.63 11.63 4.73
C ALA A 19 19.04 12.76 3.85
N ILE A 20 17.86 13.28 4.20
CA ILE A 20 17.20 14.40 3.53
C ILE A 20 17.99 15.70 3.71
N ILE A 21 18.40 16.03 4.94
CA ILE A 21 19.19 17.24 5.24
C ILE A 21 20.58 17.13 4.59
N SER A 22 21.15 15.93 4.58
CA SER A 22 22.40 15.65 3.86
C SER A 22 22.27 15.86 2.36
N LEU A 23 21.10 15.53 1.77
CA LEU A 23 20.82 15.72 0.35
C LEU A 23 20.68 17.21 0.00
N GLU A 24 20.04 18.01 0.85
CA GLU A 24 19.91 19.47 0.66
C GLU A 24 21.26 20.19 0.69
N LYS A 25 22.18 19.76 1.56
CA LYS A 25 23.55 20.32 1.65
C LYS A 25 24.53 19.72 0.63
N CYS A 26 24.09 18.73 -0.16
CA CYS A 26 24.91 18.06 -1.16
C CYS A 26 24.70 18.69 -2.54
N ASP A 27 25.75 19.29 -3.09
CA ASP A 27 25.70 19.83 -4.44
C ASP A 27 25.84 18.70 -5.47
N LYS A 28 24.79 18.52 -6.28
CA LYS A 28 24.72 17.48 -7.33
C LYS A 28 25.84 17.61 -8.37
N THR A 29 26.34 18.83 -8.59
CA THR A 29 27.37 19.09 -9.60
C THR A 29 28.76 18.63 -9.15
N PHE A 30 29.08 18.81 -7.87
CA PHE A 30 30.36 18.41 -7.29
C PHE A 30 30.39 16.94 -6.85
N PHE A 31 29.26 16.40 -6.39
CA PHE A 31 29.20 15.06 -5.79
C PHE A 31 28.05 14.21 -6.36
N PRO A 32 28.02 13.94 -7.68
CA PRO A 32 26.89 13.26 -8.32
C PRO A 32 26.62 11.85 -7.76
N ASN A 33 27.67 11.07 -7.48
CA ASN A 33 27.53 9.72 -6.94
C ASN A 33 26.99 9.71 -5.51
N ILE A 34 27.44 10.64 -4.67
CA ILE A 34 27.00 10.76 -3.28
C ILE A 34 25.57 11.31 -3.23
N TYR A 35 25.24 12.25 -4.10
CA TYR A 35 23.88 12.76 -4.26
C TYR A 35 22.89 11.65 -4.64
N ILE A 36 23.25 10.77 -5.58
CA ILE A 36 22.42 9.61 -5.97
C ILE A 36 22.26 8.65 -4.79
N LEU A 37 23.33 8.36 -4.05
CA LEU A 37 23.28 7.46 -2.90
C LEU A 37 22.40 8.03 -1.77
N LEU A 38 22.52 9.31 -1.46
CA LEU A 38 21.67 10.00 -0.49
C LEU A 38 20.20 10.05 -0.93
N LYS A 39 19.94 10.22 -2.23
CA LYS A 39 18.60 10.19 -2.80
C LYS A 39 17.97 8.79 -2.70
N LEU A 40 18.72 7.75 -3.04
CA LEU A 40 18.31 6.36 -2.82
C LEU A 40 18.02 6.10 -1.34
N LEU A 41 18.89 6.55 -0.45
CA LEU A 41 18.72 6.41 1.00
C LEU A 41 17.54 7.24 1.54
N ALA A 42 17.10 8.30 0.87
CA ALA A 42 15.89 9.05 1.27
C ALA A 42 14.61 8.38 0.74
N VAL A 43 14.67 7.73 -0.43
CA VAL A 43 13.53 7.04 -1.04
C VAL A 43 13.32 5.65 -0.45
N LEU A 44 14.39 4.93 -0.11
CA LEU A 44 14.33 3.60 0.49
C LEU A 44 13.52 3.55 1.81
N PRO A 45 13.77 4.37 2.85
CA PRO A 45 13.00 4.38 4.10
C PRO A 45 11.51 4.68 3.87
N VAL A 46 11.21 5.56 2.92
CA VAL A 46 9.83 5.86 2.49
C VAL A 46 9.21 4.66 1.77
N SER A 47 9.99 3.95 0.96
CA SER A 47 9.55 2.75 0.25
C SER A 47 9.33 1.58 1.21
N VAL A 48 10.18 1.34 2.22
CA VAL A 48 9.98 0.24 3.18
C VAL A 48 8.71 0.46 3.97
N ALA A 49 8.42 1.68 4.46
CA ALA A 49 7.17 1.97 5.15
C ALA A 49 5.93 1.78 4.24
N THR A 50 6.04 2.15 2.97
CA THR A 50 4.96 1.98 1.98
C THR A 50 4.77 0.52 1.59
N VAL A 51 5.87 -0.24 1.46
CA VAL A 51 5.90 -1.67 1.16
C VAL A 51 5.38 -2.47 2.35
N GLU A 52 5.79 -2.16 3.58
CA GLU A 52 5.25 -2.77 4.81
C GLU A 52 3.76 -2.51 4.97
N ARG A 53 3.29 -1.28 4.70
CA ARG A 53 1.86 -0.95 4.68
C ARG A 53 1.12 -1.76 3.61
N SER A 54 1.68 -1.87 2.41
CA SER A 54 1.09 -2.63 1.30
C SER A 54 1.04 -4.13 1.58
N PHE A 55 2.13 -4.70 2.12
CA PHE A 55 2.19 -6.10 2.56
C PHE A 55 1.25 -6.38 3.72
N SER A 56 1.09 -5.45 4.66
CA SER A 56 0.13 -5.58 5.78
C SER A 56 -1.31 -5.59 5.28
N SER A 57 -1.66 -4.68 4.36
CA SER A 57 -2.97 -4.65 3.69
C SER A 57 -3.21 -5.94 2.89
N LEU A 58 -2.22 -6.42 2.14
CA LEU A 58 -2.32 -7.65 1.37
C LEU A 58 -2.41 -8.89 2.27
N ARG A 59 -1.72 -8.90 3.41
CA ARG A 59 -1.81 -9.96 4.42
C ARG A 59 -3.19 -9.98 5.09
N ARG A 60 -3.77 -8.82 5.39
CA ARG A 60 -5.15 -8.69 5.87
C ARG A 60 -6.14 -9.17 4.82
N LEU A 61 -5.98 -8.77 3.55
CA LEU A 61 -6.83 -9.19 2.45
C LEU A 61 -6.74 -10.70 2.21
N LYS A 62 -5.53 -11.26 2.14
CA LYS A 62 -5.32 -12.72 2.04
C LYS A 62 -5.90 -13.47 3.24
N THR A 63 -5.82 -12.91 4.44
CA THR A 63 -6.42 -13.49 5.65
C THR A 63 -7.94 -13.41 5.61
N TYR A 64 -8.52 -12.30 5.13
CA TYR A 64 -9.95 -12.14 4.92
C TYR A 64 -10.50 -13.12 3.87
N LEU A 65 -9.83 -13.23 2.71
CA LEU A 65 -10.15 -14.22 1.67
C LEU A 65 -10.07 -15.65 2.21
N ARG A 66 -9.03 -15.99 2.98
CA ARG A 66 -8.83 -17.33 3.56
C ARG A 66 -9.83 -17.64 4.68
N ASN A 67 -10.28 -16.63 5.43
CA ASN A 67 -11.21 -16.80 6.54
C ASN A 67 -12.68 -16.71 6.11
N THR A 68 -12.97 -16.30 4.87
CA THR A 68 -14.31 -16.34 4.31
C THR A 68 -14.58 -17.75 3.83
N LYS A 69 -15.25 -18.56 4.66
CA LYS A 69 -15.68 -19.90 4.29
C LYS A 69 -16.63 -19.84 3.08
N SER A 70 -16.27 -20.66 2.09
CA SER A 70 -16.79 -20.87 0.74
C SER A 70 -16.32 -19.84 -0.31
N GLU A 71 -15.49 -20.30 -1.26
CA GLU A 71 -15.15 -19.56 -2.49
C GLU A 71 -16.40 -19.03 -3.19
N SER A 72 -17.50 -19.77 -3.05
CA SER A 72 -18.78 -19.42 -3.62
C SER A 72 -19.36 -18.12 -3.03
N ARG A 73 -19.22 -17.88 -1.71
CA ARG A 73 -19.61 -16.61 -1.07
C ARG A 73 -18.70 -15.45 -1.44
N LEU A 74 -17.44 -15.75 -1.71
CA LEU A 74 -16.46 -14.76 -2.16
C LEU A 74 -16.78 -14.30 -3.58
N ASN A 75 -17.06 -15.26 -4.47
CA ASN A 75 -17.32 -14.99 -5.87
C ASN A 75 -18.56 -14.11 -6.06
N GLY A 76 -19.64 -14.37 -5.32
CA GLY A 76 -20.83 -13.54 -5.45
C GLY A 76 -20.72 -12.17 -4.77
N LEU A 77 -20.00 -12.05 -3.64
CA LEU A 77 -19.57 -10.74 -3.10
C LEU A 77 -18.69 -9.95 -4.10
N ALA A 78 -17.77 -10.62 -4.80
CA ALA A 78 -16.94 -10.00 -5.83
C ALA A 78 -17.79 -9.55 -7.03
N LEU A 79 -18.75 -10.37 -7.48
CA LEU A 79 -19.72 -10.02 -8.53
C LEU A 79 -20.56 -8.79 -8.16
N LEU A 80 -21.08 -8.74 -6.92
CA LEU A 80 -21.80 -7.59 -6.36
C LEU A 80 -20.95 -6.32 -6.33
N SER A 81 -19.67 -6.46 -5.97
CA SER A 81 -18.71 -5.34 -5.93
C SER A 81 -18.37 -4.81 -7.33
N ILE A 82 -18.18 -5.69 -8.31
CA ILE A 82 -17.87 -5.33 -9.71
C ILE A 82 -19.09 -4.70 -10.39
N HIS A 83 -20.30 -5.21 -10.13
CA HIS A 83 -21.54 -4.78 -10.78
C HIS A 83 -22.36 -3.81 -9.94
N ARG A 84 -21.71 -2.91 -9.21
CA ARG A 84 -22.37 -1.96 -8.29
C ARG A 84 -23.32 -0.98 -8.98
N ASP A 85 -23.13 -0.76 -10.27
CA ASP A 85 -23.95 0.16 -11.08
C ASP A 85 -25.28 -0.45 -11.55
N ILE A 86 -25.50 -1.75 -11.31
CA ILE A 86 -26.78 -2.40 -11.60
C ILE A 86 -27.79 -2.00 -10.52
N LYS A 87 -28.77 -1.18 -10.90
CA LYS A 87 -29.92 -0.88 -10.03
C LYS A 87 -30.83 -2.10 -9.95
N ILE A 88 -30.80 -2.76 -8.80
CA ILE A 88 -31.71 -3.87 -8.48
C ILE A 88 -33.01 -3.29 -7.91
N ARG A 89 -34.15 -3.64 -8.50
CA ARG A 89 -35.48 -3.30 -7.95
C ARG A 89 -35.80 -4.24 -6.80
N ASP A 90 -36.21 -3.66 -5.68
CA ASP A 90 -36.63 -4.32 -4.46
C ASP A 90 -37.80 -5.30 -4.67
N GLU A 91 -38.77 -4.93 -5.50
CA GLU A 91 -39.92 -5.78 -5.86
C GLU A 91 -39.48 -7.11 -6.50
N GLU A 92 -38.53 -7.06 -7.44
CA GLU A 92 -38.03 -8.25 -8.15
C GLU A 92 -37.25 -9.19 -7.22
N VAL A 93 -36.57 -8.61 -6.21
CA VAL A 93 -35.87 -9.38 -5.18
C VAL A 93 -36.88 -10.10 -4.30
N CYS A 94 -37.91 -9.39 -3.82
CA CYS A 94 -38.98 -9.99 -3.02
C CYS A 94 -39.69 -11.13 -3.75
N ASP A 95 -40.04 -10.95 -5.03
CA ASP A 95 -40.70 -11.98 -5.83
C ASP A 95 -39.80 -13.20 -6.06
N LYS A 96 -38.50 -12.99 -6.35
CA LYS A 96 -37.54 -14.10 -6.46
C LYS A 96 -37.39 -14.86 -5.15
N PHE A 97 -37.30 -14.17 -4.03
CA PHE A 97 -37.22 -14.80 -2.71
C PHE A 97 -38.50 -15.54 -2.33
N ALA A 98 -39.67 -15.02 -2.69
CA ALA A 98 -40.96 -15.67 -2.46
C ALA A 98 -41.16 -16.92 -3.33
N SER A 99 -40.60 -16.92 -4.54
CA SER A 99 -40.66 -18.07 -5.47
C SER A 99 -39.68 -19.20 -5.14
N ALA A 100 -38.70 -18.95 -4.27
CA ALA A 100 -37.62 -19.89 -3.97
C ALA A 100 -37.96 -20.74 -2.71
N PRO A 101 -37.52 -22.01 -2.66
CA PRO A 101 -37.79 -22.89 -1.52
C PRO A 101 -37.13 -22.37 -0.24
N THR A 102 -37.82 -22.48 0.90
CA THR A 102 -37.47 -21.85 2.20
C THR A 102 -36.11 -22.24 2.80
N ASN A 103 -35.36 -23.15 2.17
CA ASN A 103 -33.97 -23.48 2.50
C ASN A 103 -33.06 -23.07 1.33
N LEU A 104 -32.81 -21.77 1.17
CA LEU A 104 -31.66 -21.32 0.40
C LEU A 104 -30.44 -21.31 1.30
N ASP A 105 -29.46 -22.14 0.97
CA ASP A 105 -28.09 -21.87 1.38
C ASP A 105 -27.69 -20.54 0.72
N PHE A 106 -27.60 -19.48 1.53
CA PHE A 106 -27.15 -18.16 1.10
C PHE A 106 -25.66 -18.22 0.77
N ILE A 107 -25.38 -18.74 -0.41
CA ILE A 107 -24.12 -18.63 -1.08
C ILE A 107 -24.17 -17.31 -1.84
N LEU A 108 -23.66 -16.27 -1.18
CA LEU A 108 -23.67 -14.89 -1.66
C LEU A 108 -22.81 -14.68 -2.89
#